data_AF-A0A966RJT1-F1
#
_entry.id   AF-A0A966RJT1-F1
#
_cell.length_a   1.000
_cell.length_b   1.000
_cell.length_c   1.000
_cell.angle_alpha   90.00
_cell.angle_beta   90.00
_cell.angle_gamma   90.00
#
_symmetry.space_group_name_H-M   'P 1'
#
loop_
_entity.id
_entity.type
_entity.pdbx_description
1 polymer ?
#
loop_
_entity_poly.entity_id
_entity_poly.type
_entity_poly.pdbx_seq_one_letter_code
_entity_poly.pdbx_strand_id
1 'polypeptide(L)' 'MQEQLPTRKIIHIDMDAFFAAVEQLDHPAWKGKALAVGGGGTRGVVAAA' A
#
# COMPACT_ATOMS: atom_id res chain seq x y z
N MET A 1 -46.82 1.53 -2.80
CA MET A 1 -45.48 1.32 -3.39
C MET A 1 -44.46 1.66 -2.33
N GLN A 2 -43.71 0.69 -1.80
CA GLN A 2 -42.60 1.00 -0.91
C GLN A 2 -41.44 1.51 -1.79
N GLU A 3 -41.01 2.74 -1.58
CA GLU A 3 -39.76 3.23 -2.14
C GLU A 3 -38.60 2.47 -1.49
N GLN A 4 -37.88 1.71 -2.29
CA GLN A 4 -36.66 1.05 -1.86
C GLN A 4 -35.59 2.13 -1.71
N LEU A 5 -35.18 2.43 -0.48
CA LEU A 5 -34.07 3.34 -0.25
C LEU A 5 -32.82 2.81 -0.98
N PRO A 6 -32.07 3.66 -1.71
CA PRO A 6 -30.90 3.22 -2.44
C PRO A 6 -29.89 2.58 -1.49
N THR A 7 -29.46 1.36 -1.82
CA THR A 7 -28.49 0.62 -1.01
C THR A 7 -27.15 1.38 -0.98
N ARG A 8 -26.73 1.82 0.22
CA ARG A 8 -25.41 2.43 0.41
C ARG A 8 -24.32 1.39 0.15
N LYS A 9 -23.46 1.65 -0.83
CA LYS A 9 -22.25 0.86 -1.08
C LYS A 9 -21.06 1.56 -0.41
N ILE A 10 -20.30 0.83 0.41
CA ILE A 10 -19.04 1.31 0.99
C ILE A 10 -17.93 0.44 0.39
N ILE A 11 -16.99 1.09 -0.29
CA ILE A 11 -15.84 0.42 -0.91
C ILE A 11 -14.61 0.88 -0.16
N HIS A 12 -13.92 -0.08 0.47
CA HIS A 12 -12.60 0.15 1.04
C HIS A 12 -11.55 -0.14 -0.03
N ILE A 13 -10.62 0.79 -0.22
CA ILE A 13 -9.52 0.66 -1.18
C ILE A 13 -8.24 0.90 -0.39
N ASP A 14 -7.32 -0.05 -0.47
CA ASP A 14 -6.00 0.02 0.13
C ASP A 14 -4.93 -0.36 -0.89
N MET A 15 -3.69 0.07 -0.67
CA MET A 15 -2.58 -0.18 -1.58
C MET A 15 -1.68 -1.28 -1.04
N ASP A 16 -1.39 -2.29 -1.89
CA ASP A 16 -0.46 -3.36 -1.54
C ASP A 16 0.95 -2.80 -1.31
N ALA A 17 1.49 -2.98 -0.10
CA ALA A 17 2.84 -2.60 0.30
C ALA A 17 3.29 -1.21 -0.22
N PHE A 18 2.43 -0.19 -0.03
CA PHE A 18 2.50 1.11 -0.70
C PHE A 18 3.92 1.68 -0.89
N PHE A 19 4.68 1.85 0.19
CA PHE A 19 6.02 2.44 0.08
C PHE A 19 7.00 1.56 -0.70
N ALA A 20 6.94 0.23 -0.54
CA ALA A 20 7.79 -0.68 -1.31
C ALA A 20 7.40 -0.69 -2.80
N ALA A 21 6.10 -0.62 -3.12
CA ALA A 21 5.61 -0.54 -4.49
C ALA A 21 6.05 0.75 -5.19
N VAL A 22 6.02 1.89 -4.47
CA VAL A 22 6.53 3.18 -4.98
C VAL A 22 8.04 3.10 -5.23
N GLU A 23 8.81 2.57 -4.28
CA GLU A 23 10.26 2.43 -4.45
C GLU A 23 10.64 1.51 -5.62
N GLN A 24 9.87 0.44 -5.88
CA GLN A 24 10.07 -0.42 -7.08
C GLN A 24 9.68 0.27 -8.40
N LEU A 25 8.78 1.25 -8.37
CA LEU A 25 8.41 2.03 -9.54
C LEU A 25 9.55 3.00 -9.89
N ASP A 26 10.07 3.70 -8.90
CA ASP A 26 11.19 4.64 -9.06
C ASP A 26 12.52 3.93 -9.36
N HIS A 27 12.69 2.71 -8.82
CA HIS A 27 13.85 1.87 -9.03
C HIS A 27 13.46 0.52 -9.66
N PRO A 28 13.21 0.47 -10.99
CA PRO A 28 12.74 -0.75 -11.67
C PRO A 28 13.66 -1.97 -11.49
N ALA A 29 14.95 -1.74 -11.23
CA ALA A 29 15.94 -2.79 -10.97
C ALA A 29 15.74 -3.53 -9.63
N TRP A 30 14.83 -3.07 -8.76
CA TRP A 30 14.45 -3.74 -7.51
C TRP A 30 13.25 -4.68 -7.66
N LYS A 31 12.56 -4.66 -8.80
CA LYS A 31 11.46 -5.59 -9.07
C LYS A 31 11.93 -7.04 -8.98
N GLY A 32 11.16 -7.87 -8.28
CA GLY A 32 11.47 -9.28 -8.06
C GLY A 32 12.56 -9.55 -7.02
N LYS A 33 13.08 -8.52 -6.35
CA LYS A 33 14.02 -8.65 -5.23
C LYS A 33 13.29 -8.44 -3.90
N ALA A 34 13.83 -9.03 -2.84
CA ALA A 34 13.40 -8.69 -1.47
C ALA A 34 13.72 -7.22 -1.20
N LEU A 35 12.72 -6.45 -0.78
CA LEU A 35 12.80 -5.01 -0.53
C LEU A 35 12.13 -4.70 0.81
N ALA A 36 12.66 -3.74 1.56
CA ALA A 36 11.97 -3.16 2.70
C ALA A 36 12.28 -1.65 2.75
N VAL A 37 11.29 -0.86 3.13
CA VAL A 37 11.38 0.59 3.27
C VAL A 37 11.18 0.92 4.74
N GLY A 38 12.07 1.72 5.32
CA GLY A 38 12.04 2.07 6.75
C GLY A 38 13.01 3.19 7.11
N GLY A 39 12.95 3.64 8.37
CA GLY A 39 13.82 4.71 8.86
C GLY A 39 15.29 4.28 8.99
N GLY A 40 16.25 5.13 8.58
CA GLY A 40 17.68 4.80 8.55
C GLY A 40 18.46 4.88 9.88
N GLY A 41 17.78 5.07 11.02
CA GLY A 41 18.44 5.18 12.33
C GLY A 41 18.80 3.82 12.96
N THR A 42 19.62 3.82 14.01
CA THR A 42 20.02 2.60 14.75
C THR A 42 18.86 1.82 15.36
N ARG A 43 17.69 2.44 15.53
CA ARG A 43 16.43 1.82 15.95
C ARG A 43 15.29 2.08 14.95
N GLY A 44 15.64 2.19 13.67
CA GLY A 44 14.70 2.35 12.58
C GLY A 44 13.75 1.16 12.47
N VAL A 45 12.49 1.43 12.12
CA VAL A 45 11.44 0.43 11.94
C VAL A 45 11.05 0.38 10.46
N VAL A 46 10.66 -0.82 10.01
CA VAL A 46 10.13 -1.06 8.68
C VAL A 46 8.74 -0.44 8.55
N ALA A 47 8.54 0.35 7.50
CA ALA A 47 7.26 0.95 7.11
C ALA A 47 6.52 0.10 6.06
N ALA A 48 7.24 -0.58 5.15
CA ALA A 48 6.70 -1.54 4.18
C ALA A 48 7.78 -2.55 3.78
N ALA A 49 7.39 -3.75 3.36
CA ALA A 49 8.28 -4.79 2.84
C ALA A 49 7.57 -5.64 1.78
#